data_AF-A0A4V5NID0-F1
#
_entry.id   AF-A0A4V5NID0-F1
#
_cell.length_a   1.000
_cell.length_b   1.000
_cell.length_c   1.000
_cell.angle_alpha   90.00
_cell.angle_beta   90.00
_cell.angle_gamma   90.00
#
_symmetry.space_group_name_H-M   'P 1'
#
loop_
_entity.id
_entity.type
_entity.pdbx_description
1 polymer ?
#
loop_
_entity_poly.entity_id
_entity_poly.type
_entity_poly.pdbx_seq_one_letter_code
_entity_poly.pdbx_strand_id
1 'polypeptide(L)'
;MLAARVDHAKLAFFSDLAVAQLGHGTPEDSRQPKKSVTLAQGIADGKAVARIGTWIEMNDLNTPTQLTLAALNLEFFTDIVLTYATSHALRLKRQLRGDDIRTSLYDYIHQGNFTCDEFAMIVEFLALDGGLVKTAVHETMFRACKGGVFVPKEMGRIEEYAKQVGMWEEMASVGVEIRAKMEERNRQDAEMAKWAGVRRR
;
A
#
# COMPACT_ATOMS: atom_id res chain seq x y z
N MET A 1 5.96 18.83 -36.17
CA MET A 1 6.99 17.93 -36.74
C MET A 1 8.20 17.77 -35.79
N LEU A 2 8.01 17.78 -34.46
CA LEU A 2 9.11 17.72 -33.49
C LEU A 2 8.84 16.98 -32.16
N ALA A 3 7.65 16.81 -31.56
CA ALA A 3 6.27 17.10 -31.98
C ALA A 3 5.79 16.36 -33.25
N ALA A 4 6.13 15.08 -33.35
CA ALA A 4 5.62 14.15 -34.39
C ALA A 4 5.61 12.67 -33.98
N ARG A 5 6.37 12.30 -32.94
CA ARG A 5 6.33 10.98 -32.32
C ARG A 5 6.11 11.07 -30.79
N VAL A 6 6.72 12.05 -30.12
CA VAL A 6 6.92 12.29 -28.65
C VAL A 6 6.93 11.05 -27.73
N ASP A 7 7.83 10.08 -27.86
CA ASP A 7 8.52 9.63 -29.07
C ASP A 7 8.37 8.11 -29.21
N HIS A 8 7.63 7.68 -30.24
CA HIS A 8 6.73 6.53 -30.12
C HIS A 8 5.99 6.60 -28.76
N ALA A 9 5.29 7.73 -28.58
CA ALA A 9 4.74 8.30 -27.34
C ALA A 9 4.16 7.32 -26.35
N LYS A 10 4.99 6.85 -25.41
CA LYS A 10 4.55 5.89 -24.38
C LYS A 10 3.97 4.61 -25.05
N LEU A 11 4.11 4.46 -26.38
CA LEU A 11 3.43 3.48 -27.21
C LEU A 11 4.06 2.10 -26.99
N ALA A 12 5.33 2.05 -26.56
CA ALA A 12 5.96 0.86 -26.00
C ALA A 12 5.73 0.70 -24.48
N PHE A 13 5.62 1.80 -23.72
CA PHE A 13 5.24 1.78 -22.29
C PHE A 13 3.88 1.08 -22.08
N PHE A 14 2.95 1.27 -23.02
CA PHE A 14 1.69 0.53 -23.15
C PHE A 14 1.81 -0.79 -23.94
N SER A 15 2.83 -0.99 -24.79
CA SER A 15 3.07 -2.29 -25.47
C SER A 15 3.46 -3.38 -24.48
N ASP A 16 4.30 -3.07 -23.49
CA ASP A 16 4.73 -4.06 -22.48
C ASP A 16 3.98 -3.97 -21.16
N LEU A 17 2.91 -3.16 -21.14
CA LEU A 17 1.73 -3.48 -20.37
C LEU A 17 1.05 -4.76 -20.92
N ALA A 18 1.22 -5.07 -22.22
CA ALA A 18 0.62 -6.23 -22.89
C ALA A 18 1.48 -7.51 -22.88
N VAL A 19 2.82 -7.43 -22.87
CA VAL A 19 3.67 -8.60 -22.57
C VAL A 19 3.50 -9.05 -21.11
N ALA A 20 3.25 -8.11 -20.18
CA ALA A 20 2.92 -8.39 -18.77
C ALA A 20 1.59 -9.14 -18.56
N GLN A 21 0.94 -9.59 -19.65
CA GLN A 21 -0.30 -10.35 -19.66
C GLN A 21 -0.19 -11.66 -20.48
N LEU A 22 1.00 -12.05 -20.97
CA LEU A 22 1.20 -13.23 -21.84
C LEU A 22 1.09 -14.60 -21.12
N GLY A 23 0.35 -14.65 -20.02
CA GLY A 23 -0.58 -15.75 -19.76
C GLY A 23 -1.94 -15.43 -20.38
N HIS A 24 -2.13 -15.81 -21.66
CA HIS A 24 -3.35 -15.74 -22.48
C HIS A 24 -3.71 -14.40 -23.19
N GLY A 25 -3.47 -14.39 -24.51
CA GLY A 25 -4.45 -13.87 -25.50
C GLY A 25 -4.12 -12.54 -26.19
N THR A 26 -3.62 -12.61 -27.42
CA THR A 26 -3.77 -11.53 -28.41
C THR A 26 -5.21 -11.48 -28.94
N PRO A 27 -5.64 -10.31 -29.46
CA PRO A 27 -6.00 -10.33 -30.87
C PRO A 27 -5.52 -9.11 -31.66
N GLU A 28 -5.39 -9.31 -32.97
CA GLU A 28 -5.09 -8.28 -33.95
C GLU A 28 -6.28 -7.35 -34.24
N ASP A 29 -5.90 -6.20 -34.80
CA ASP A 29 -6.58 -5.45 -35.86
C ASP A 29 -7.38 -4.19 -35.50
N SER A 30 -7.49 -3.32 -36.50
CA SER A 30 -7.19 -1.91 -36.41
C SER A 30 -8.43 -1.04 -36.67
N ARG A 31 -8.35 0.25 -36.28
CA ARG A 31 -9.30 1.34 -36.61
C ARG A 31 -10.74 1.23 -36.04
N GLN A 32 -11.42 2.39 -35.96
CA GLN A 32 -12.63 2.70 -35.14
C GLN A 32 -12.36 2.73 -33.62
N PRO A 33 -13.15 3.41 -32.75
CA PRO A 33 -12.63 4.22 -31.62
C PRO A 33 -11.91 3.40 -30.52
N LYS A 34 -10.63 3.08 -30.75
CA LYS A 34 -9.91 1.94 -30.14
C LYS A 34 -8.85 2.29 -29.07
N LYS A 35 -9.00 3.41 -28.35
CA LYS A 35 -8.00 3.83 -27.33
C LYS A 35 -8.61 4.39 -26.03
N SER A 36 -9.59 3.70 -25.47
CA SER A 36 -9.98 3.86 -24.06
C SER A 36 -9.50 2.64 -23.27
N VAL A 37 -8.82 2.88 -22.14
CA VAL A 37 -8.52 1.84 -21.14
C VAL A 37 -9.47 2.08 -19.97
N THR A 38 -10.44 1.19 -19.79
CA THR A 38 -11.32 1.24 -18.62
C THR A 38 -10.59 0.62 -17.44
N LEU A 39 -10.17 1.45 -16.48
CA LEU A 39 -9.68 0.98 -15.19
C LEU A 39 -10.90 0.54 -14.34
N ALA A 40 -10.73 -0.53 -13.55
CA ALA A 40 -11.80 -1.04 -12.73
C ALA A 40 -12.29 0.03 -11.73
N GLN A 41 -13.62 0.17 -11.63
CA GLN A 41 -14.26 1.17 -10.80
C GLN A 41 -13.84 0.98 -9.34
N GLY A 42 -13.30 2.04 -8.73
CA GLY A 42 -12.81 2.02 -7.35
C GLY A 42 -11.30 1.75 -7.15
N ILE A 43 -10.52 1.40 -8.19
CA ILE A 43 -9.06 1.17 -8.03
C ILE A 43 -8.20 2.37 -8.46
N ALA A 44 -8.71 3.20 -9.39
CA ALA A 44 -7.99 4.33 -9.95
C ALA A 44 -8.72 5.65 -9.68
N ASP A 45 -8.05 6.59 -9.01
CA ASP A 45 -8.57 7.94 -8.80
C ASP A 45 -8.22 8.87 -9.97
N GLY A 46 -9.14 9.78 -10.31
CA GLY A 46 -8.96 10.70 -11.44
C GLY A 46 -7.79 11.67 -11.28
N LYS A 47 -7.52 12.16 -10.05
CA LYS A 47 -6.37 13.03 -9.78
C LYS A 47 -5.07 12.23 -9.81
N ALA A 48 -5.06 11.03 -9.23
CA ALA A 48 -3.92 10.11 -9.30
C ALA A 48 -3.57 9.74 -10.76
N VAL A 49 -4.57 9.42 -11.60
CA VAL A 49 -4.37 9.16 -13.04
C VAL A 49 -3.79 10.39 -13.74
N ALA A 50 -4.29 11.60 -13.44
CA ALA A 50 -3.75 12.84 -14.02
C ALA A 50 -2.29 13.08 -13.58
N ARG A 51 -1.99 13.00 -12.28
CA ARG A 51 -0.64 13.14 -11.71
C ARG A 51 0.36 12.16 -12.35
N ILE A 52 0.00 10.87 -12.42
CA ILE A 52 0.83 9.85 -13.05
C ILE A 52 0.93 10.07 -14.56
N GLY A 53 -0.14 10.51 -15.23
CA GLY A 53 -0.12 10.85 -16.65
C GLY A 53 0.85 11.97 -16.99
N THR A 54 0.86 13.06 -16.21
CA THR A 54 1.83 14.15 -16.33
C THR A 54 3.24 13.68 -16.01
N TRP A 55 3.45 12.84 -14.99
CA TRP A 55 4.76 12.23 -14.74
C TRP A 55 5.21 11.37 -15.94
N ILE A 56 4.35 10.55 -16.55
CA ILE A 56 4.68 9.76 -17.76
C ILE A 56 5.06 10.69 -18.94
N GLU A 57 4.50 11.90 -19.02
CA GLU A 57 4.81 12.88 -20.07
C GLU A 57 6.15 13.58 -19.89
N MET A 58 6.55 13.80 -18.64
CA MET A 58 7.75 14.54 -18.28
C MET A 58 8.97 13.63 -18.03
N ASN A 59 8.77 12.32 -17.86
CA ASN A 59 9.84 11.37 -17.56
C ASN A 59 10.58 10.91 -18.83
N ASP A 60 11.90 10.71 -18.73
CA ASP A 60 12.68 10.13 -19.83
C ASP A 60 12.37 8.63 -19.96
N LEU A 61 12.09 8.18 -21.18
CA LEU A 61 11.84 6.78 -21.50
C LEU A 61 13.11 5.93 -21.38
N ASN A 62 14.30 6.53 -21.50
CA ASN A 62 15.58 5.82 -21.42
C ASN A 62 16.11 5.71 -19.98
N THR A 63 15.88 6.75 -19.16
CA THR A 63 16.27 6.82 -17.75
C THR A 63 15.08 7.17 -16.83
N PRO A 64 14.04 6.31 -16.76
CA PRO A 64 12.82 6.62 -16.03
C PRO A 64 13.09 6.76 -14.52
N THR A 65 12.87 7.97 -14.02
CA THR A 65 12.86 8.27 -12.57
C THR A 65 11.65 7.61 -11.89
N GLN A 66 11.68 7.40 -10.57
CA GLN A 66 10.53 6.88 -9.83
C GLN A 66 9.44 7.96 -9.61
N LEU A 67 8.22 7.54 -9.24
CA LEU A 67 7.26 8.43 -8.57
C LEU A 67 7.80 8.86 -7.19
N THR A 68 7.63 10.12 -6.80
CA THR A 68 7.97 10.63 -5.46
C THR A 68 6.86 11.54 -4.93
N LEU A 69 6.76 11.68 -3.62
CA LEU A 69 5.75 12.54 -2.97
C LEU A 69 5.89 13.99 -3.41
N ALA A 70 7.13 14.50 -3.43
CA ALA A 70 7.44 15.87 -3.80
C ALA A 70 7.12 16.17 -5.28
N ALA A 71 7.46 15.27 -6.21
CA ALA A 71 7.21 15.49 -7.64
C ALA A 71 5.71 15.43 -8.02
N LEU A 72 4.89 14.76 -7.20
CA LEU A 72 3.45 14.60 -7.42
C LEU A 72 2.58 15.48 -6.51
N ASN A 73 3.21 16.28 -5.65
CA ASN A 73 2.58 17.12 -4.62
C ASN A 73 1.56 16.33 -3.78
N LEU A 74 2.05 15.26 -3.14
CA LEU A 74 1.26 14.35 -2.29
C LEU A 74 1.57 14.59 -0.81
N GLU A 75 0.58 15.13 -0.08
CA GLU A 75 0.68 15.41 1.36
C GLU A 75 -0.32 14.60 2.19
N PHE A 76 -1.49 14.28 1.63
CA PHE A 76 -2.58 13.61 2.34
C PHE A 76 -2.54 12.09 2.15
N PHE A 77 -2.73 11.34 3.23
CA PHE A 77 -2.74 9.88 3.25
C PHE A 77 -3.62 9.27 2.14
N THR A 78 -4.87 9.75 2.00
CA THR A 78 -5.81 9.33 0.94
C THR A 78 -5.22 9.50 -0.46
N ASP A 79 -4.60 10.65 -0.76
CA ASP A 79 -3.96 10.92 -2.05
C ASP A 79 -2.76 9.99 -2.31
N ILE A 80 -2.00 9.66 -1.26
CA ILE A 80 -0.84 8.74 -1.32
C ILE A 80 -1.30 7.30 -1.59
N VAL A 81 -2.30 6.80 -0.84
CA VAL A 81 -2.90 5.47 -1.05
C VAL A 81 -3.45 5.34 -2.47
N LEU A 82 -4.28 6.30 -2.90
CA LEU A 82 -4.90 6.28 -4.23
C LEU A 82 -3.86 6.39 -5.34
N THR A 83 -2.78 7.17 -5.16
CA THR A 83 -1.70 7.25 -6.14
C THR A 83 -0.90 5.94 -6.21
N TYR A 84 -0.61 5.29 -5.08
CA TYR A 84 0.08 4.00 -5.07
C TYR A 84 -0.77 2.89 -5.71
N ALA A 85 -2.07 2.81 -5.38
CA ALA A 85 -3.01 1.88 -6.01
C ALA A 85 -3.17 2.13 -7.52
N THR A 86 -3.32 3.41 -7.93
CA THR A 86 -3.42 3.80 -9.35
C THR A 86 -2.13 3.47 -10.10
N SER A 87 -0.96 3.62 -9.49
CA SER A 87 0.33 3.25 -10.10
C SER A 87 0.41 1.76 -10.45
N HIS A 88 -0.21 0.90 -9.65
CA HIS A 88 -0.36 -0.53 -9.94
C HIS A 88 -1.46 -0.80 -10.98
N ALA A 89 -2.60 -0.08 -10.94
CA ALA A 89 -3.66 -0.20 -11.94
C ALA A 89 -3.17 0.16 -13.36
N LEU A 90 -2.30 1.16 -13.47
CA LEU A 90 -1.57 1.54 -14.69
C LEU A 90 -0.37 0.62 -15.00
N ARG A 91 -0.25 -0.50 -14.28
CA ARG A 91 0.83 -1.52 -14.35
C ARG A 91 2.25 -0.97 -14.38
N LEU A 92 2.52 0.14 -13.69
CA LEU A 92 3.90 0.58 -13.49
C LEU A 92 4.70 -0.55 -12.81
N LYS A 93 5.94 -0.78 -13.23
CA LYS A 93 6.84 -1.75 -12.57
C LYS A 93 7.06 -1.30 -11.12
N ARG A 94 7.21 -2.24 -10.16
CA ARG A 94 7.38 -1.92 -8.73
C ARG A 94 8.44 -0.84 -8.49
N GLN A 95 9.60 -0.97 -9.14
CA GLN A 95 10.73 -0.03 -9.11
C GLN A 95 10.42 1.40 -9.61
N LEU A 96 9.25 1.65 -10.21
CA LEU A 96 8.80 2.96 -10.68
C LEU A 96 7.65 3.52 -9.84
N ARG A 97 7.00 2.70 -8.99
CA ARG A 97 5.86 3.12 -8.15
C ARG A 97 6.23 4.04 -6.99
N GLY A 98 7.52 4.31 -6.80
CA GLY A 98 8.05 5.13 -5.73
C GLY A 98 8.28 4.34 -4.45
N ASP A 99 9.54 4.00 -4.17
CA ASP A 99 9.92 3.48 -2.86
C ASP A 99 9.67 4.52 -1.75
N ASP A 100 9.78 5.82 -2.09
CA ASP A 100 9.37 6.97 -1.28
C ASP A 100 7.88 6.92 -0.88
N ILE A 101 6.98 6.78 -1.86
CA ILE A 101 5.53 6.64 -1.65
C ILE A 101 5.22 5.42 -0.77
N ARG A 102 5.87 4.29 -1.05
CA ARG A 102 5.70 3.06 -0.26
C ARG A 102 6.22 3.22 1.18
N THR A 103 7.32 3.93 1.37
CA THR A 103 7.92 4.20 2.70
C THR A 103 7.01 5.10 3.51
N SER A 104 6.47 6.17 2.92
CA SER A 104 5.51 7.03 3.60
C SER A 104 4.24 6.30 4.04
N LEU A 105 3.70 5.39 3.21
CA LEU A 105 2.59 4.51 3.61
C LEU A 105 2.99 3.58 4.77
N TYR A 106 4.17 2.98 4.71
CA TYR A 106 4.68 2.11 5.77
C TYR A 106 4.86 2.86 7.10
N ASP A 107 5.42 4.07 7.07
CA ASP A 107 5.64 4.91 8.23
C ASP A 107 4.31 5.41 8.82
N TYR A 108 3.35 5.82 7.97
CA TYR A 108 1.99 6.18 8.41
C TYR A 108 1.30 5.02 9.12
N ILE A 109 1.39 3.82 8.56
CA ILE A 109 0.84 2.62 9.19
C ILE A 109 1.48 2.37 10.56
N HIS A 110 2.80 2.57 10.71
CA HIS A 110 3.49 2.44 12.01
C HIS A 110 3.14 3.54 13.03
N GLN A 111 2.62 4.69 12.60
CA GLN A 111 2.00 5.64 13.53
C GLN A 111 0.73 5.05 14.17
N GLY A 112 0.09 4.08 13.51
CA GLY A 112 -0.92 3.16 14.04
C GLY A 112 -2.12 3.81 14.71
N ASN A 113 -2.45 5.02 14.27
CA ASN A 113 -3.56 5.85 14.77
C ASN A 113 -4.58 6.16 13.65
N PHE A 114 -4.65 5.30 12.63
CA PHE A 114 -5.59 5.44 11.53
C PHE A 114 -7.04 5.11 11.96
N THR A 115 -7.98 5.75 11.28
CA THR A 115 -9.43 5.52 11.40
C THR A 115 -9.84 4.18 10.76
N CYS A 116 -11.10 3.76 10.96
CA CYS A 116 -11.64 2.59 10.27
C CYS A 116 -11.65 2.78 8.74
N ASP A 117 -11.94 3.99 8.27
CA ASP A 117 -12.03 4.31 6.84
C ASP A 117 -10.64 4.19 6.19
N GLU A 118 -9.59 4.66 6.90
CA GLU A 118 -8.20 4.52 6.47
C GLU A 118 -7.68 3.07 6.54
N PHE A 119 -8.11 2.30 7.54
CA PHE A 119 -7.81 0.87 7.60
C PHE A 119 -8.43 0.13 6.40
N ALA A 120 -9.70 0.40 6.10
CA ALA A 120 -10.39 -0.14 4.92
C ALA A 120 -9.69 0.27 3.62
N MET A 121 -9.26 1.55 3.52
CA MET A 121 -8.44 2.01 2.39
C MET A 121 -7.15 1.19 2.21
N ILE A 122 -6.43 0.85 3.30
CA ILE A 122 -5.23 0.01 3.21
C ILE A 122 -5.59 -1.40 2.74
N VAL A 123 -6.59 -2.03 3.36
CA VAL A 123 -6.98 -3.42 3.06
C VAL A 123 -7.45 -3.57 1.61
N GLU A 124 -8.30 -2.67 1.13
CA GLU A 124 -8.90 -2.76 -0.21
C GLU A 124 -7.97 -2.26 -1.32
N PHE A 125 -7.42 -1.05 -1.19
CA PHE A 125 -6.67 -0.41 -2.26
C PHE A 125 -5.20 -0.89 -2.30
N LEU A 126 -4.64 -1.33 -1.17
CA LEU A 126 -3.26 -1.79 -1.08
C LEU A 126 -3.11 -3.32 -1.01
N ALA A 127 -4.17 -4.09 -1.30
CA ALA A 127 -4.12 -5.55 -1.45
C ALA A 127 -3.00 -6.05 -2.39
N LEU A 128 -2.59 -5.22 -3.36
CA LEU A 128 -1.46 -5.45 -4.27
C LEU A 128 -0.07 -5.52 -3.58
N ASP A 129 0.07 -4.94 -2.39
CA ASP A 129 1.26 -5.01 -1.53
C ASP A 129 0.85 -5.60 -0.19
N GLY A 130 0.71 -6.93 -0.16
CA GLY A 130 0.39 -7.69 1.05
C GLY A 130 1.40 -7.50 2.19
N GLY A 131 2.57 -6.86 1.95
CA GLY A 131 3.45 -6.38 3.00
C GLY A 131 2.81 -5.23 3.79
N LEU A 132 2.31 -4.20 3.12
CA LEU A 132 1.61 -3.07 3.78
C LEU A 132 0.33 -3.52 4.49
N VAL A 133 -0.47 -4.39 3.87
CA VAL A 133 -1.69 -4.94 4.49
C VAL A 133 -1.36 -5.73 5.76
N LYS A 134 -0.34 -6.61 5.71
CA LYS A 134 0.12 -7.35 6.90
C LYS A 134 0.65 -6.43 7.99
N THR A 135 1.39 -5.37 7.63
CA THR A 135 1.84 -4.36 8.59
C THR A 135 0.65 -3.66 9.27
N ALA A 136 -0.39 -3.27 8.52
CA ALA A 136 -1.57 -2.63 9.11
C ALA A 136 -2.34 -3.55 10.06
N VAL A 137 -2.52 -4.83 9.69
CA VAL A 137 -3.08 -5.85 10.59
C VAL A 137 -2.23 -6.01 11.85
N HIS A 138 -0.91 -6.16 11.70
CA HIS A 138 -0.01 -6.36 12.83
C HIS A 138 0.01 -5.16 13.78
N GLU A 139 0.10 -3.94 13.26
CA GLU A 139 0.17 -2.73 14.11
C GLU A 139 -1.17 -2.47 14.82
N THR A 140 -2.30 -2.69 14.15
CA THR A 140 -3.65 -2.64 14.77
C THR A 140 -3.73 -3.60 15.95
N MET A 141 -3.36 -4.86 15.73
CA MET A 141 -3.46 -5.89 16.75
C MET A 141 -2.40 -5.72 17.85
N PHE A 142 -1.20 -5.27 17.53
CA PHE A 142 -0.16 -4.92 18.50
C PHE A 142 -0.65 -3.85 19.48
N ARG A 143 -1.32 -2.83 18.96
CA ARG A 143 -1.92 -1.74 19.75
C ARG A 143 -3.10 -2.17 20.59
N ALA A 144 -4.00 -2.97 20.03
CA ALA A 144 -5.09 -3.58 20.77
C ALA A 144 -4.57 -4.46 21.93
N CYS A 145 -3.55 -5.28 21.69
CA CYS A 145 -2.92 -6.12 22.71
C CYS A 145 -2.12 -5.33 23.76
N LYS A 146 -1.52 -4.19 23.38
CA LYS A 146 -0.80 -3.29 24.30
C LYS A 146 -1.76 -2.57 25.26
N GLY A 147 -3.00 -2.33 24.84
CA GLY A 147 -4.06 -1.81 25.70
C GLY A 147 -3.90 -0.33 26.11
N GLY A 148 -4.83 0.13 26.96
CA GLY A 148 -4.85 1.50 27.49
C GLY A 148 -4.89 2.56 26.38
N VAL A 149 -4.04 3.58 26.50
CA VAL A 149 -3.95 4.71 25.54
C VAL A 149 -3.48 4.33 24.14
N PHE A 150 -3.01 3.09 23.93
CA PHE A 150 -2.52 2.64 22.63
C PHE A 150 -3.60 2.00 21.76
N VAL A 151 -4.75 1.60 22.33
CA VAL A 151 -5.83 0.96 21.56
C VAL A 151 -6.32 1.92 20.46
N PRO A 152 -6.47 1.48 19.19
CA PRO A 152 -7.00 2.33 18.13
C PRO A 152 -8.38 2.86 18.52
N LYS A 153 -8.60 4.18 18.37
CA LYS A 153 -9.84 4.85 18.80
C LYS A 153 -11.10 4.22 18.18
N GLU A 154 -10.98 3.71 16.96
CA GLU A 154 -12.06 3.09 16.21
C GLU A 154 -11.98 1.56 16.16
N MET A 155 -11.29 0.92 17.12
CA MET A 155 -11.07 -0.55 17.12
C MET A 155 -12.36 -1.35 16.95
N GLY A 156 -13.49 -0.90 17.52
CA GLY A 156 -14.80 -1.55 17.31
C GLY A 156 -15.29 -1.50 15.85
N ARG A 157 -15.17 -0.34 15.18
CA ARG A 157 -15.50 -0.21 13.74
C ARG A 157 -14.55 -1.05 12.88
N ILE A 158 -13.26 -1.06 13.22
CA ILE A 158 -12.24 -1.86 12.53
C ILE A 158 -12.54 -3.37 12.67
N GLU A 159 -12.98 -3.83 13.85
CA GLU A 159 -13.42 -5.22 14.08
C GLU A 159 -14.70 -5.56 13.29
N GLU A 160 -15.70 -4.68 13.28
CA GLU A 160 -16.93 -4.85 12.48
C GLU A 160 -16.61 -4.96 10.98
N TYR A 161 -15.79 -4.05 10.46
CA TYR A 161 -15.31 -4.08 9.08
C TYR A 161 -14.51 -5.36 8.78
N ALA A 162 -13.55 -5.74 9.64
CA ALA A 162 -12.74 -6.93 9.45
C ALA A 162 -13.56 -8.22 9.44
N LYS A 163 -14.67 -8.28 10.18
CA LYS A 163 -15.66 -9.37 10.12
C LYS A 163 -16.43 -9.34 8.81
N GLN A 164 -16.90 -8.16 8.37
CA GLN A 164 -17.63 -7.99 7.12
C GLN A 164 -16.81 -8.43 5.89
N VAL A 165 -15.51 -8.13 5.85
CA VAL A 165 -14.61 -8.54 4.75
C VAL A 165 -13.93 -9.90 4.97
N GLY A 166 -14.29 -10.63 6.04
CA GLY A 166 -13.84 -11.99 6.30
C GLY A 166 -12.38 -12.16 6.75
N MET A 167 -11.69 -11.09 7.14
CA MET A 167 -10.28 -11.14 7.58
C MET A 167 -10.09 -11.22 9.10
N TRP A 168 -11.17 -11.08 9.88
CA TRP A 168 -11.10 -11.02 11.35
C TRP A 168 -10.39 -12.22 12.00
N GLU A 169 -10.55 -13.43 11.46
CA GLU A 169 -9.92 -14.63 12.02
C GLU A 169 -8.38 -14.57 11.92
N GLU A 170 -7.84 -14.08 10.79
CA GLU A 170 -6.40 -13.85 10.62
C GLU A 170 -5.91 -12.77 11.59
N MET A 171 -6.64 -11.65 11.71
CA MET A 171 -6.31 -10.57 12.67
C MET A 171 -6.32 -11.07 14.12
N ALA A 172 -7.34 -11.83 14.51
CA ALA A 172 -7.46 -12.40 15.85
C ALA A 172 -6.31 -13.36 16.17
N SER A 173 -5.89 -14.18 15.20
CA SER A 173 -4.72 -15.07 15.30
C SER A 173 -3.43 -14.28 15.55
N VAL A 174 -3.18 -13.22 14.78
CA VAL A 174 -2.04 -12.29 14.99
C VAL A 174 -2.07 -11.70 16.40
N GLY A 175 -3.25 -11.34 16.93
CA GLY A 175 -3.40 -10.89 18.32
C GLY A 175 -3.07 -11.96 19.37
N VAL A 176 -3.35 -13.23 19.10
CA VAL A 176 -2.94 -14.35 19.99
C VAL A 176 -1.42 -14.50 20.00
N GLU A 177 -0.77 -14.50 18.84
CA GLU A 177 0.70 -14.56 18.75
C GLU A 177 1.38 -13.39 19.47
N ILE A 178 0.86 -12.18 19.29
CA ILE A 178 1.41 -10.98 19.93
C ILE A 178 1.31 -11.08 21.46
N ARG A 179 0.16 -11.51 22.00
CA ARG A 179 0.01 -11.73 23.45
C ARG A 179 1.02 -12.76 23.97
N ALA A 180 1.16 -13.90 23.31
CA ALA A 180 2.13 -14.93 23.71
C ALA A 180 3.58 -14.39 23.71
N LYS A 181 3.97 -13.64 22.68
CA LYS A 181 5.30 -12.97 22.59
C LYS A 181 5.49 -11.91 23.68
N MET A 182 4.45 -11.16 24.04
CA MET A 182 4.49 -10.18 25.12
C MET A 182 4.60 -10.85 26.50
N GLU A 183 3.87 -11.92 26.75
CA GLU A 183 3.92 -12.69 28.00
C GLU A 183 5.29 -13.36 28.21
N GLU A 184 5.88 -13.94 27.15
CA GLU A 184 7.23 -14.50 27.18
C GLU A 184 8.27 -13.44 27.56
N ARG A 185 8.25 -12.27 26.88
CA ARG A 185 9.15 -11.16 27.22
C ARG A 185 8.96 -10.69 28.66
N ASN A 186 7.72 -10.52 29.12
CA ASN A 186 7.43 -10.11 30.49
C ASN A 186 7.95 -11.14 31.53
N ARG A 187 7.93 -12.45 31.21
CA ARG A 187 8.55 -13.49 32.05
C ARG A 187 10.07 -13.34 32.09
N GLN A 188 10.72 -13.17 30.94
CA GLN A 188 12.18 -12.98 30.84
C GLN A 188 12.64 -11.72 31.59
N ASP A 189 11.94 -10.59 31.44
CA ASP A 189 12.21 -9.34 32.15
C ASP A 189 12.06 -9.52 33.68
N ALA A 190 11.02 -10.24 34.13
CA ALA A 190 10.80 -10.52 35.55
C ALA A 190 11.87 -11.44 36.14
N GLU A 191 12.39 -12.41 35.38
CA GLU A 191 13.51 -13.25 35.80
C GLU A 191 14.81 -12.43 35.88
N MET A 192 15.14 -11.67 34.84
CA MET A 192 16.30 -10.77 34.83
C MET A 192 16.27 -9.78 35.99
N ALA A 193 15.11 -9.21 36.31
CA ALA A 193 14.94 -8.32 37.47
C ALA A 193 15.19 -9.03 38.81
N LYS A 194 14.74 -10.29 38.97
CA LYS A 194 15.06 -11.10 40.17
C LYS A 194 16.56 -11.35 40.29
N TRP A 195 17.23 -11.78 39.23
CA TRP A 195 18.69 -12.02 39.23
C TRP A 195 19.49 -10.74 39.51
N ALA A 196 19.08 -9.60 38.95
CA ALA A 196 19.70 -8.30 39.22
C ALA A 196 19.46 -7.81 40.67
N GLY A 197 18.28 -8.08 41.24
CA GLY A 197 17.96 -7.80 42.64
C GLY A 197 18.73 -8.67 43.64
N VAL A 198 18.97 -9.95 43.30
CA VAL A 198 19.78 -10.88 44.10
C VAL A 198 21.25 -10.48 44.10
N ARG A 199 21.81 -9.99 42.98
CA ARG A 199 23.19 -9.48 42.92
C ARG A 199 23.45 -8.16 43.67
N ARG A 200 22.41 -7.50 44.17
CA ARG A 200 22.51 -6.22 44.92
C ARG A 200 22.26 -6.39 46.43
N ARG A 201 22.16 -7.62 46.92
CA ARG A 201 22.11 -7.99 48.33
C ARG A 201 23.34 -8.82 48.69
#